data_AF-A0A6I2QZI6-F1
#
_entry.id   AF-A0A6I2QZI6-F1
#
_cell.length_a   1.000
_cell.length_b   1.000
_cell.length_c   1.000
_cell.angle_alpha   90.00
_cell.angle_beta   90.00
_cell.angle_gamma   90.00
#
_symmetry.space_group_name_H-M   'P 1'
#
loop_
_entity.id
_entity.type
_entity.pdbx_description
1 polymer ?
#
loop_
_entity_poly.entity_id
_entity_poly.type
_entity_poly.pdbx_seq_one_letter_code
_entity_poly.pdbx_strand_id
1 'polypeptide(L)'
;MTVETLANKVGVTERFIYRIENEGKKPSYEILYKLIRELAIVPDQIFFPEKQVQESEMESLVRMLYSCDERSIQIIKATIKAALESQSKE
;
A
#
# COMPACT_ATOMS: atom_id res chain seq x y z
N MET A 1 16.18 -12.00 -6.99
CA MET A 1 17.08 -11.79 -5.84
C MET A 1 17.10 -13.08 -5.03
N THR A 2 18.26 -13.54 -4.53
CA THR A 2 18.34 -14.73 -3.67
C THR A 2 18.05 -14.39 -2.21
N VAL A 3 17.66 -15.37 -1.39
CA VAL A 3 17.44 -15.20 0.07
C VAL A 3 18.72 -14.71 0.75
N GLU A 4 19.87 -15.28 0.40
CA GLU A 4 21.19 -14.82 0.83
C GLU A 4 21.42 -13.33 0.52
N THR A 5 21.17 -12.91 -0.72
CA THR A 5 21.36 -11.51 -1.12
C THR A 5 20.44 -10.58 -0.32
N LEU A 6 19.17 -10.96 -0.13
CA LEU A 6 18.21 -10.18 0.64
C LEU A 6 18.63 -10.07 2.12
N ALA A 7 19.01 -11.21 2.73
CA ALA A 7 19.42 -11.28 4.12
C ALA A 7 20.63 -10.36 4.37
N ASN A 8 21.62 -10.38 3.49
CA ASN A 8 22.78 -9.48 3.53
C ASN A 8 22.38 -8.00 3.43
N LYS A 9 21.50 -7.63 2.50
CA LYS A 9 21.03 -6.25 2.33
C LYS A 9 20.23 -5.73 3.53
N VAL A 10 19.45 -6.59 4.16
CA VAL A 10 18.59 -6.24 5.30
C VAL A 10 19.37 -6.30 6.63
N GLY A 11 20.52 -6.98 6.66
CA GLY A 11 21.39 -7.13 7.82
C GLY A 11 20.93 -8.23 8.77
N VAL A 12 20.41 -9.33 8.23
CA VAL A 12 19.93 -10.51 8.98
C VAL A 12 20.49 -11.80 8.39
N THR A 13 20.26 -12.93 9.06
CA THR A 13 20.67 -14.24 8.52
C THR A 13 19.61 -14.81 7.60
N GLU A 14 20.00 -15.66 6.65
CA GLU A 14 19.05 -16.39 5.78
C GLU A 14 18.04 -17.18 6.62
N ARG A 15 18.50 -17.83 7.69
CA ARG A 15 17.64 -18.52 8.65
C ARG A 15 16.57 -17.60 9.25
N PHE A 16 16.90 -16.33 9.50
CA PHE A 16 15.91 -15.37 10.00
C PHE A 16 14.82 -15.09 8.96
N ILE A 17 15.18 -14.95 7.68
CA ILE A 17 14.23 -14.80 6.57
C ILE A 17 13.33 -16.03 6.46
N TYR A 18 13.90 -17.24 6.48
CA TYR A 18 13.12 -18.48 6.45
C TYR A 18 12.08 -18.57 7.57
N ARG A 19 12.44 -18.13 8.78
CA ARG A 19 11.51 -18.11 9.92
C ARG A 19 10.38 -17.10 9.75
N ILE A 20 10.64 -15.96 9.11
CA ILE A 20 9.60 -14.99 8.78
C ILE A 20 8.60 -15.61 7.81
N GLU A 21 9.10 -16.23 6.74
CA GLU A 21 8.28 -16.76 5.65
C GLU A 21 7.48 -18.02 6.06
N ASN A 22 8.09 -18.93 6.82
CA ASN A 22 7.54 -20.27 7.03
C ASN A 22 7.09 -20.54 8.47
N GLU A 23 7.71 -19.89 9.46
CA GLU A 23 7.43 -20.14 10.89
C GLU A 23 6.57 -19.03 11.52
N GLY A 24 6.13 -18.04 10.73
CA GLY A 24 5.33 -16.92 11.21
C GLY A 24 6.08 -15.96 12.15
N LYS A 25 7.42 -15.97 12.12
CA LYS A 25 8.23 -15.08 12.94
C LYS A 25 7.99 -13.62 12.53
N LYS A 26 7.54 -12.80 13.47
CA LYS A 26 7.37 -11.35 13.23
C LYS A 26 8.74 -10.64 13.30
N PRO A 27 9.17 -9.93 12.24
CA PRO A 27 10.37 -9.10 12.29
C PRO A 27 10.16 -7.86 13.19
N SER A 28 11.25 -7.22 13.61
CA SER A 28 11.16 -5.86 14.17
C SER A 28 10.73 -4.86 13.10
N TYR A 29 10.23 -3.69 13.51
CA TYR A 29 9.83 -2.64 12.58
C TYR A 29 10.97 -2.24 11.61
N GLU A 30 12.20 -2.07 12.12
CA GLU A 30 13.36 -1.72 11.27
C GLU A 30 13.63 -2.76 10.18
N ILE A 31 13.53 -4.04 10.52
CA ILE A 31 13.73 -5.14 9.57
C ILE A 31 12.56 -5.21 8.58
N LEU A 32 11.32 -5.05 9.05
CA LEU A 32 10.14 -4.98 8.19
C LEU A 32 10.24 -3.82 7.19
N TYR A 33 10.65 -2.64 7.65
CA TYR A 33 10.85 -1.45 6.82
C TYR A 33 11.89 -1.71 5.71
N LYS A 34 13.05 -2.27 6.07
CA LYS A 34 14.09 -2.63 5.08
C LYS A 34 13.58 -3.66 4.07
N LEU A 35 12.88 -4.69 4.52
CA LEU A 35 12.30 -5.72 3.65
C LEU A 35 11.31 -5.13 2.65
N ILE A 36 10.37 -4.30 3.12
CA ILE A 36 9.37 -3.63 2.28
C ILE A 36 10.05 -2.79 1.19
N ARG A 37 11.08 -2.02 1.56
CA ARG A 37 11.80 -1.14 0.62
C ARG A 37 12.64 -1.92 -0.38
N GLU A 38 13.37 -2.94 0.07
CA GLU A 38 14.26 -3.73 -0.78
C GLU A 38 13.49 -4.59 -1.79
N LEU A 39 12.33 -5.12 -1.39
CA LEU A 39 11.47 -5.94 -2.23
C LEU A 39 10.42 -5.14 -3.01
N ALA A 40 10.36 -3.81 -2.82
CA ALA A 40 9.33 -2.93 -3.37
C ALA A 40 7.89 -3.43 -3.09
N ILE A 41 7.65 -3.97 -1.89
CA ILE A 41 6.33 -4.43 -1.49
C ILE A 41 5.45 -3.22 -1.19
N VAL A 42 4.20 -3.23 -1.66
CA VAL A 42 3.22 -2.22 -1.27
C VAL A 42 2.82 -2.48 0.19
N PRO A 43 3.06 -1.55 1.14
CA PRO A 43 2.83 -1.79 2.56
C PRO A 43 1.40 -2.24 2.88
N ASP A 44 0.43 -1.71 2.15
CA ASP A 44 -0.98 -2.04 2.32
C ASP A 44 -1.26 -3.54 2.12
N GLN A 45 -0.48 -4.23 1.28
CA GLN A 45 -0.61 -5.68 1.10
C GLN A 45 -0.25 -6.48 2.36
N ILE A 46 0.61 -5.93 3.23
CA ILE A 46 1.04 -6.57 4.48
C ILE A 46 0.10 -6.17 5.63
N PHE A 47 -0.25 -4.89 5.72
CA PHE A 47 -1.01 -4.36 6.86
C PHE A 47 -2.53 -4.46 6.71
N PHE A 48 -3.02 -4.57 5.47
CA PHE A 48 -4.44 -4.70 5.13
C PHE A 48 -4.65 -5.85 4.13
N PRO A 49 -4.29 -7.10 4.50
CA PRO A 49 -4.38 -8.25 3.60
C PRO A 49 -5.82 -8.51 3.09
N GLU A 50 -6.84 -8.11 3.86
CA GLU A 50 -8.25 -8.16 3.48
C GLU A 50 -8.62 -7.25 2.30
N LYS A 51 -7.83 -6.19 2.04
CA LYS A 51 -8.06 -5.26 0.92
C LYS A 51 -7.62 -5.82 -0.44
N GLN A 52 -6.90 -6.95 -0.47
CA GLN A 52 -6.48 -7.58 -1.73
C GLN A 52 -7.64 -8.21 -2.53
N VAL A 53 -8.88 -8.17 -2.02
CA VAL A 53 -10.05 -8.82 -2.65
C VAL A 53 -10.68 -8.00 -3.79
N GLN A 54 -10.42 -6.69 -3.87
CA GLN A 54 -10.71 -5.84 -5.04
C GLN A 54 -10.14 -4.47 -4.71
N GLU A 55 -9.25 -3.93 -5.54
CA GLU A 55 -8.91 -2.50 -5.44
C GLU A 55 -10.22 -1.74 -5.62
N SER A 56 -10.77 -1.21 -4.53
CA SER A 56 -12.06 -0.54 -4.60
C SER A 56 -11.94 0.65 -5.54
N GLU A 57 -12.97 0.93 -6.34
CA GLU A 57 -12.98 2.10 -7.23
C GLU A 57 -12.64 3.39 -6.45
N MET A 58 -12.98 3.45 -5.16
CA MET A 58 -12.62 4.53 -4.25
C MET A 58 -11.11 4.66 -4.03
N GLU A 59 -10.38 3.57 -3.81
CA GLU A 59 -8.93 3.62 -3.60
C GLU A 59 -8.19 4.04 -4.87
N SER A 60 -8.65 3.58 -6.04
CA SER A 60 -8.16 4.04 -7.35
C SER A 60 -8.40 5.55 -7.54
N LEU A 61 -9.62 6.03 -7.25
CA LEU A 61 -9.95 7.45 -7.30
C LEU A 61 -9.08 8.29 -6.36
N VAL A 62 -8.82 7.83 -5.14
CA VAL A 62 -7.93 8.54 -4.19
C VAL A 62 -6.52 8.65 -4.73
N ARG A 63 -5.97 7.61 -5.39
CA ARG A 63 -4.66 7.68 -6.04
C ARG A 63 -4.64 8.68 -7.19
N MET A 64 -5.69 8.72 -8.01
CA MET A 64 -5.83 9.71 -9.08
C MET A 64 -5.91 11.13 -8.53
N LEU A 65 -6.51 11.34 -7.36
CA LEU A 65 -6.57 12.66 -6.72
C LEU A 65 -5.20 13.18 -6.31
N TYR A 66 -4.27 12.31 -5.88
CA TYR A 66 -2.91 12.74 -5.49
C TYR A 66 -2.07 13.27 -6.66
N SER A 67 -2.39 12.93 -7.91
CA SER A 67 -1.67 13.44 -9.09
C SER A 67 -2.29 14.72 -9.68
N CYS A 68 -3.41 15.18 -9.13
CA CYS A 68 -4.10 16.37 -9.62
C CYS A 68 -3.44 17.67 -9.15
N ASP A 69 -3.37 18.66 -10.03
CA ASP A 69 -3.03 20.03 -9.66
C ASP A 69 -4.22 20.75 -9.00
N GLU A 70 -3.97 21.93 -8.42
CA GLU A 70 -4.98 22.66 -7.64
C GLU A 70 -6.22 22.99 -8.48
N ARG A 71 -6.04 23.33 -9.77
CA ARG A 71 -7.14 23.59 -10.70
C ARG A 71 -8.00 22.34 -10.89
N SER A 72 -7.39 21.19 -11.12
CA SER A 72 -8.08 19.91 -11.32
C SER A 72 -8.86 19.51 -10.06
N ILE A 73 -8.26 19.70 -8.88
CA ILE A 73 -8.94 19.45 -7.59
C ILE A 73 -10.20 20.31 -7.43
N GLN A 74 -10.17 21.59 -7.81
CA GLN A 74 -11.36 22.46 -7.73
C GLN A 74 -12.50 21.97 -8.65
N ILE A 75 -12.17 21.53 -9.87
CA ILE A 75 -13.15 20.97 -10.81
C ILE A 75 -13.77 19.71 -10.22
N ILE A 76 -12.94 18.77 -9.74
CA ILE A 76 -13.42 17.51 -9.17
C ILE A 76 -14.31 17.77 -7.95
N LYS A 77 -13.92 18.71 -7.08
CA LYS A 77 -14.73 19.11 -5.91
C LYS A 77 -16.11 19.64 -6.32
N ALA A 78 -16.18 20.47 -7.37
CA ALA A 78 -17.46 20.96 -7.89
C ALA A 78 -18.34 19.81 -8.42
N THR A 79 -17.75 18.87 -9.15
CA THR A 79 -18.46 17.69 -9.68
C THR A 79 -19.01 16.80 -8.55
N ILE A 80 -18.19 16.50 -7.54
CA ILE A 80 -18.62 15.70 -6.37
C ILE A 80 -19.78 16.39 -5.66
N LYS A 81 -19.69 17.70 -5.45
CA LYS A 81 -20.76 18.48 -4.82
C LYS A 81 -22.07 18.39 -5.63
N ALA A 82 -22.00 18.55 -6.94
CA ALA A 82 -23.17 18.41 -7.81
C ALA A 82 -23.78 17.00 -7.77
N ALA A 83 -22.95 15.96 -7.75
CA ALA A 83 -23.40 14.58 -7.61
C ALA A 83 -24.12 14.34 -6.27
N LEU A 84 -23.57 14.82 -5.15
CA LEU A 84 -24.20 14.71 -3.84
C LEU A 84 -25.55 15.44 -3.77
N GLU A 85 -25.62 16.65 -4.33
CA GLU A 85 -26.86 17.42 -4.39
C GLU A 85 -27.95 16.73 -5.25
N SER A 86 -27.54 15.99 -6.28
CA SER A 86 -28.49 15.24 -7.13
C SER A 86 -29.14 14.04 -6.43
N GLN A 87 -28.48 13.43 -5.45
CA GLN A 87 -29.02 12.32 -4.67
C GLN A 87 -30.11 12.76 -3.68
N SER A 88 -30.16 14.05 -3.35
CA SER A 88 -31.07 14.62 -2.35
C SER A 88 -32.43 15.04 -2.92
N LYS A 89 -32.68 14.80 -4.22
CA LYS A 89 -33.86 15.30 -4.96
C LYS A 89 -34.80 14.18 -5.45
N GLU A 90 -34.66 12.97 -4.93
CA GLU A 90 -35.70 11.93 -5.00
C GLU A 90 -36.54 11.90 -3.72
#